data_AF-A0A7C1U2D2-F1
#
_entry.id   AF-A0A7C1U2D2-F1
#
_cell.length_a   1.000
_cell.length_b   1.000
_cell.length_c   1.000
_cell.angle_alpha   90.00
_cell.angle_beta   90.00
_cell.angle_gamma   90.00
#
_symmetry.space_group_name_H-M   'P 1'
#
loop_
_entity.id
_entity.type
_entity.pdbx_description
1 polymer ?
#
loop_
_entity_poly.entity_id
_entity_poly.type
_entity_poly.pdbx_seq_one_letter_code
_entity_poly.pdbx_strand_id
1 'polypeptide(L)' 'ALLLKTILDGRPGTPMPPWRPILTEEEAAWMVKVLKRGDAL' A
#
# COMPACT_ATOMS: atom_id res chain seq x y z
N ALA A 1 -5.09 -3.76 7.43
CA ALA A 1 -3.87 -4.43 7.94
C ALA A 1 -3.04 -5.04 6.81
N LEU A 2 -3.49 -6.12 6.13
CA LEU A 2 -2.67 -6.82 5.12
C LEU A 2 -2.23 -5.93 3.94
N LEU A 3 -3.16 -5.23 3.29
CA LEU A 3 -2.84 -4.37 2.14
C LEU A 3 -1.92 -3.20 2.51
N LEU A 4 -2.14 -2.60 3.69
CA LEU A 4 -1.29 -1.53 4.22
C LEU A 4 0.15 -2.01 4.40
N LYS A 5 0.35 -3.14 5.08
CA LYS A 5 1.67 -3.76 5.21
C LYS A 5 2.26 -4.18 3.87
N THR A 6 1.44 -4.66 2.94
CA THR A 6 1.92 -5.03 1.60
C THR A 6 2.44 -3.82 0.82
N ILE A 7 1.82 -2.65 0.97
CA ILE A 7 2.31 -1.41 0.35
C ILE A 7 3.56 -0.92 1.07
N LEU A 8 3.55 -0.84 2.41
CA LEU A 8 4.67 -0.26 3.15
C LEU A 8 5.91 -1.18 3.16
N ASP A 9 5.71 -2.47 3.38
CA ASP A 9 6.77 -3.46 3.65
C ASP A 9 7.02 -4.40 2.46
N GLY A 10 6.23 -4.31 1.39
CA GLY A 10 6.31 -5.22 0.26
C GLY A 10 5.90 -6.65 0.62
N ARG A 11 6.32 -7.61 -0.20
CA ARG A 11 6.16 -9.04 0.07
C ARG A 11 7.49 -9.77 -0.19
N PRO A 12 8.16 -10.29 0.86
CA PRO A 12 9.41 -11.03 0.69
C PRO A 12 9.27 -12.18 -0.31
N GLY A 13 10.26 -12.33 -1.20
CA GLY A 13 10.27 -13.37 -2.22
C GLY A 13 9.33 -13.13 -3.41
N THR A 14 8.75 -11.94 -3.55
CA THR A 14 7.96 -11.56 -4.73
C THR A 14 8.44 -10.23 -5.33
N PRO A 15 8.02 -9.88 -6.57
CA PRO A 15 8.30 -8.57 -7.17
C PRO A 15 7.59 -7.38 -6.51
N MET A 16 6.87 -7.54 -5.40
CA MET A 16 6.19 -6.43 -4.72
C MET A 16 7.15 -5.73 -3.75
N PRO A 17 7.70 -4.55 -4.08
CA PRO A 17 8.68 -3.87 -3.24
C PRO A 17 8.03 -3.13 -2.06
N PRO A 18 8.82 -2.79 -1.02
CA PRO A 18 8.38 -1.88 0.04
C PRO A 18 8.37 -0.42 -0.45
N TRP A 19 7.34 0.33 -0.06
CA TRP A 19 7.19 1.75 -0.44
C TRP A 19 7.38 2.74 0.72
N ARG A 20 7.70 2.28 1.95
CA ARG A 20 8.01 3.14 3.12
C ARG A 20 8.96 4.33 2.86
N PRO A 21 10.00 4.22 2.01
CA PRO A 21 10.90 5.36 1.79
C PRO A 21 10.22 6.58 1.16
N ILE A 22 9.05 6.40 0.53
CA ILE A 22 8.35 7.47 -0.21
C ILE A 22 6.86 7.60 0.13
N LEU A 23 6.33 6.77 1.03
CA LEU A 23 4.93 6.81 1.48
C LEU A 23 4.84 6.80 3.00
N THR A 24 4.06 7.71 3.54
CA THR A 24 3.60 7.68 4.94
C THR A 24 2.55 6.58 5.15
N GLU A 25 2.31 6.22 6.42
CA GLU A 25 1.29 5.24 6.75
C GLU A 25 -0.12 5.77 6.42
N GLU A 26 -0.36 7.06 6.64
CA GLU A 26 -1.63 7.73 6.33
C GLU A 26 -1.93 7.73 4.82
N GLU A 27 -0.94 8.04 3.98
CA GLU A 27 -1.08 8.00 2.51
C GLU A 27 -1.39 6.58 2.02
N ALA A 28 -0.64 5.59 2.49
CA ALA A 28 -0.87 4.19 2.14
C ALA A 28 -2.25 3.71 2.65
N ALA A 29 -2.69 4.15 3.82
CA ALA A 29 -4.02 3.86 4.35
C ALA A 29 -5.13 4.50 3.50
N TRP A 30 -4.93 5.72 3.01
CA TRP A 30 -5.84 6.36 2.07
C TRP A 30 -5.93 5.60 0.75
N MET A 31 -4.79 5.19 0.17
CA MET A 31 -4.75 4.39 -1.06
C MET A 31 -5.56 3.09 -0.92
N VAL A 32 -5.41 2.38 0.21
CA VAL A 32 -6.19 1.15 0.47
C VAL A 32 -7.69 1.43 0.48
N LYS A 33 -8.14 2.58 0.99
CA LYS A 33 -9.56 2.96 0.97
C LYS A 33 -10.04 3.20 -0.47
N VAL A 34 -9.28 3.96 -1.27
CA VAL A 34 -9.59 4.24 -2.68
C VAL A 34 -9.67 2.95 -3.50
N LEU A 35 -8.64 2.09 -3.40
CA LEU A 35 -8.57 0.81 -4.11
C LEU A 35 -9.74 -0.12 -3.76
N LYS A 36 -10.17 -0.14 -2.49
CA LYS A 36 -11.33 -0.94 -2.07
C LYS A 36 -12.67 -0.40 -2.56
N ARG A 37 -12.76 0.93 -2.71
CA ARG A 37 -13.97 1.59 -3.23
C ARG A 37 -14.09 1.40 -4.74
N GLY A 38 -12.97 1.19 -5.44
CA GLY A 38 -12.92 1.01 -6.89
C GLY A 38 -13.02 2.33 -7.65
N ASP A 39 -12.71 3.44 -7.00
CA ASP A 39 -12.70 4.75 -7.65
C ASP A 39 -11.61 4.80 -8.71
N ALA A 40 -11.97 5.28 -9.90
CA ALA A 40 -10.99 5.82 -10.82
C ALA A 40 -10.49 7.16 -10.26
N LEU A 41 -9.17 7.40 -10.38
CA LEU A 41 -8.57 8.70 -10.09
C LEU A 41 -9.15 9.78 -11.01
#